data_AF-A0A947FNQ0-F1
#
_entry.id   AF-A0A947FNQ0-F1
#
_cell.length_a   1.000
_cell.length_b   1.000
_cell.length_c   1.000
_cell.angle_alpha   90.00
_cell.angle_beta   90.00
_cell.angle_gamma   90.00
#
_symmetry.space_group_name_H-M   'P 1'
#
loop_
_entity.id
_entity.type
_entity.pdbx_description
1 polymer ?
#
loop_
_entity_poly.entity_id
_entity_poly.type
_entity_poly.pdbx_seq_one_letter_code
_entity_poly.pdbx_strand_id
1 'polypeptide(L)'
;MNLRLWIFRRFAFGILVTSALLLSLAGCADKLVISNRSGNDVGFLVDGQDSGGSFNDRGFLTGVDFVSVGELTASPSSNEATGFTNHRPARYTATPWTNNDDTFNVNFQARIQVPVTVWIIKGPFNQQRDHAIEACIRTSAIWNAERMGVAFSQFRVIDATADPQASDHFAFPNGDVGDSVWKPLRDDIGFTVGRLNIYWVDTVNGSTTTGWSNFGPQIVMGRNTGDELLSHEIGHAFSLTHTNGVANFDQTNIMHNASNTREFITEGQLFRAHLDPDSILNLVYGARPGEITRNCGFNGSSLCPDSDRRLWADGAFSAN
;
A
#
# COMPACT_ATOMS: atom_id res chain seq x y z
N MET A 1 2.43 -37.59 42.83
CA MET A 1 1.53 -36.54 43.37
C MET A 1 1.73 -35.30 42.52
N ASN A 2 0.79 -34.72 41.77
CA ASN A 2 -0.64 -34.93 41.58
C ASN A 2 -0.97 -34.74 40.09
N LEU A 3 -1.69 -35.71 39.52
CA LEU A 3 -2.22 -35.70 38.16
C LEU A 3 -3.58 -34.97 38.20
N ARG A 4 -3.80 -33.92 37.40
CA ARG A 4 -5.13 -33.31 37.21
C ARG A 4 -5.61 -33.52 35.77
N LEU A 5 -6.52 -34.48 35.64
CA LEU A 5 -7.35 -34.76 34.47
C LEU A 5 -8.36 -33.62 34.27
N TRP A 6 -8.40 -33.02 33.08
CA TRP A 6 -9.51 -32.15 32.67
C TRP A 6 -10.40 -32.89 31.67
N ILE A 7 -11.63 -33.15 32.10
CA ILE A 7 -12.72 -33.73 31.30
C ILE A 7 -13.41 -32.58 30.57
N PHE A 8 -13.31 -32.53 29.23
CA PHE A 8 -14.16 -31.66 28.41
C PHE A 8 -15.35 -32.45 27.88
N ARG A 9 -16.54 -32.08 28.37
CA ARG A 9 -17.85 -32.55 27.89
C ARG A 9 -18.11 -32.00 26.48
N ARG A 10 -18.37 -32.88 25.52
CA ARG A 10 -18.91 -32.52 24.19
C ARG A 10 -20.42 -32.30 24.32
N PHE A 11 -20.88 -31.06 24.19
CA PHE A 11 -22.28 -30.76 23.90
C PHE A 11 -22.46 -30.76 22.37
N ALA A 12 -23.18 -31.74 21.86
CA ALA A 12 -23.66 -31.76 20.49
C ALA A 12 -24.98 -30.98 20.44
N PHE A 13 -24.94 -29.74 19.94
CA PHE A 13 -26.14 -28.99 19.57
C PHE A 13 -26.39 -29.20 18.07
N GLY A 14 -27.47 -29.90 17.74
CA GLY A 14 -27.94 -30.06 16.37
C GLY A 14 -28.48 -28.74 15.85
N ILE A 15 -27.82 -28.19 14.83
CA ILE A 15 -28.31 -27.03 14.07
C ILE A 15 -29.18 -27.57 12.93
N LEU A 16 -30.50 -27.35 13.06
CA LEU A 16 -31.47 -27.49 11.98
C LEU A 16 -31.17 -26.39 10.94
N VAL A 17 -30.58 -26.77 9.81
CA VAL A 17 -30.40 -25.89 8.65
C VAL A 17 -31.74 -25.83 7.91
N THR A 18 -32.56 -24.84 8.22
CA THR A 18 -33.67 -24.43 7.35
C THR A 18 -33.09 -23.72 6.12
N SER A 19 -32.93 -24.46 5.03
CA SER A 19 -32.63 -23.89 3.71
C SER A 19 -33.83 -23.07 3.24
N ALA A 20 -33.86 -21.79 3.60
CA ALA A 20 -34.74 -20.81 2.99
C ALA A 20 -34.32 -20.64 1.53
N LEU A 21 -35.19 -21.06 0.62
CA LEU A 21 -35.10 -20.84 -0.81
C LEU A 21 -35.23 -19.32 -1.05
N LEU A 22 -34.11 -18.60 -1.02
CA LEU A 22 -34.01 -17.23 -1.50
C LEU A 22 -34.24 -17.25 -3.01
N LEU A 23 -35.49 -17.02 -3.44
CA LEU A 23 -35.77 -16.60 -4.81
C LEU A 23 -35.03 -15.28 -5.02
N SER A 24 -33.85 -15.36 -5.64
CA SER A 24 -33.19 -14.22 -6.21
C SER A 24 -34.12 -13.68 -7.30
N LEU A 25 -34.88 -12.63 -6.99
CA LEU A 25 -35.28 -11.67 -7.99
C LEU A 25 -33.96 -11.21 -8.61
N ALA A 26 -33.58 -11.80 -9.74
CA ALA A 26 -32.49 -11.33 -10.57
C ALA A 26 -32.96 -10.00 -11.17
N GLY A 27 -33.00 -8.98 -10.32
CA GLY A 27 -33.21 -7.61 -10.72
C GLY A 27 -32.08 -7.22 -11.66
N CYS A 28 -32.46 -6.52 -12.71
CA CYS A 28 -31.63 -5.55 -13.39
C CYS A 28 -30.75 -4.82 -12.38
N ALA A 29 -29.43 -4.98 -12.49
CA ALA A 29 -28.49 -4.33 -11.59
C ALA A 29 -27.15 -4.17 -12.30
N ASP A 30 -26.53 -3.02 -12.10
CA ASP A 30 -25.21 -2.72 -12.60
C ASP A 30 -24.19 -3.64 -11.96
N LYS A 31 -23.16 -3.96 -12.73
CA LYS A 31 -22.10 -4.86 -12.28
C LYS A 31 -20.72 -4.47 -12.77
N LEU A 32 -19.75 -4.79 -11.92
CA LEU A 32 -18.34 -4.79 -12.27
C LEU A 32 -17.91 -6.24 -12.48
N VAL A 33 -17.46 -6.56 -13.69
CA VAL A 33 -16.94 -7.89 -14.06
C VAL A 33 -15.43 -7.89 -13.89
N ILE A 34 -14.92 -8.88 -13.17
CA ILE A 34 -13.55 -8.90 -12.67
C ILE A 34 -12.72 -9.87 -13.50
N SER A 35 -11.54 -9.42 -13.92
CA SER A 35 -10.57 -10.28 -14.58
C SER A 35 -9.17 -10.10 -13.99
N ASN A 36 -8.37 -11.17 -14.07
CA ASN A 36 -7.00 -11.24 -13.57
C ASN A 36 -6.84 -10.96 -12.06
N ARG A 37 -7.86 -11.31 -11.25
CA ARG A 37 -7.76 -11.24 -9.78
C ARG A 37 -6.77 -12.26 -9.22
N SER A 38 -6.44 -12.13 -7.94
CA SER A 38 -5.46 -12.99 -7.26
C SER A 38 -6.00 -14.32 -6.73
N GLY A 39 -7.29 -14.57 -6.89
CA GLY A 39 -7.99 -15.70 -6.26
C GLY A 39 -8.50 -15.40 -4.85
N ASN A 40 -8.12 -14.27 -4.25
CA ASN A 40 -8.70 -13.75 -3.01
C ASN A 40 -9.92 -12.85 -3.31
N ASP A 41 -10.54 -12.36 -2.24
CA ASP A 41 -11.60 -11.35 -2.30
C ASP A 41 -11.11 -10.07 -2.99
N VAL A 42 -12.05 -9.44 -3.69
CA VAL A 42 -11.85 -8.16 -4.37
C VAL A 42 -12.76 -7.14 -3.73
N GLY A 43 -12.20 -5.98 -3.44
CA GLY A 43 -12.90 -4.85 -2.89
C GLY A 43 -13.00 -3.71 -3.90
N PHE A 44 -14.11 -2.99 -3.89
CA PHE A 44 -14.37 -1.84 -4.74
C PHE A 44 -14.79 -0.64 -3.92
N LEU A 45 -14.20 0.51 -4.23
CA LEU A 45 -14.76 1.82 -3.93
C LEU A 45 -15.46 2.31 -5.19
N VAL A 46 -16.75 2.63 -5.09
CA VAL A 46 -17.59 3.03 -6.23
C VAL A 46 -18.19 4.41 -5.99
N ASP A 47 -18.16 5.24 -7.01
CA ASP A 47 -18.84 6.53 -7.08
C ASP A 47 -20.03 6.43 -8.02
N GLY A 48 -21.15 7.04 -7.64
CA GLY A 48 -22.36 7.01 -8.45
C GLY A 48 -23.54 7.67 -7.75
N GLN A 49 -24.73 7.48 -8.32
CA GLN A 49 -25.98 7.98 -7.76
C GLN A 49 -27.04 6.89 -7.79
N ASP A 50 -27.70 6.65 -6.66
CA ASP A 50 -28.87 5.77 -6.56
C ASP A 50 -30.12 6.55 -6.10
N SER A 51 -31.18 5.84 -5.74
CA SER A 51 -32.43 6.44 -5.21
C SER A 51 -32.25 7.25 -3.91
N GLY A 52 -31.16 7.03 -3.17
CA GLY A 52 -30.78 7.78 -1.98
C GLY A 52 -29.92 9.02 -2.27
N GLY A 53 -29.46 9.19 -3.51
CA GLY A 53 -28.65 10.33 -3.96
C GLY A 53 -27.23 9.95 -4.37
N SER A 54 -26.39 10.96 -4.62
CA SER A 54 -24.99 10.77 -4.95
C SER A 54 -24.21 10.23 -3.76
N PHE A 55 -23.28 9.32 -4.03
CA PHE A 55 -22.32 8.82 -3.05
C PHE A 55 -20.91 8.79 -3.64
N ASN A 56 -19.94 8.81 -2.73
CA ASN A 56 -18.51 8.75 -3.02
C ASN A 56 -17.92 7.56 -2.25
N ASP A 57 -17.10 6.76 -2.91
CA ASP A 57 -16.31 5.68 -2.33
C ASP A 57 -17.11 4.58 -1.63
N ARG A 58 -18.35 4.30 -2.06
CA ARG A 58 -19.16 3.24 -1.43
C ARG A 58 -18.47 1.89 -1.60
N GLY A 59 -18.30 1.18 -0.48
CA GLY A 59 -17.56 -0.08 -0.43
C GLY A 59 -18.38 -1.29 -0.86
N PHE A 60 -17.78 -2.15 -1.69
CA PHE A 60 -18.33 -3.46 -2.05
C PHE A 60 -17.24 -4.53 -1.97
N LEU A 61 -17.58 -5.73 -1.50
CA LEU A 61 -16.68 -6.88 -1.43
C LEU A 61 -17.27 -8.06 -2.20
N THR A 62 -16.43 -8.82 -2.88
CA THR A 62 -16.84 -10.05 -3.57
C THR A 62 -15.74 -11.11 -3.58
N GLY A 63 -16.14 -12.38 -3.41
CA GLY A 63 -15.28 -13.55 -3.60
C GLY A 63 -15.44 -14.21 -4.97
N VAL A 64 -16.30 -13.69 -5.85
CA VAL A 64 -16.57 -14.21 -7.20
C VAL A 64 -16.10 -13.25 -8.29
N ASP A 65 -16.27 -13.61 -9.55
CA ASP A 65 -15.71 -12.86 -10.70
C ASP A 65 -16.57 -11.64 -11.10
N PHE A 66 -17.52 -11.24 -10.28
CA PHE A 66 -18.27 -10.00 -10.44
C PHE A 66 -18.77 -9.48 -9.09
N VAL A 67 -19.15 -8.20 -9.06
CA VAL A 67 -19.93 -7.61 -7.97
C VAL A 67 -21.10 -6.83 -8.55
N SER A 68 -22.28 -7.00 -7.99
CA SER A 68 -23.43 -6.15 -8.30
C SER A 68 -23.38 -4.92 -7.41
N VAL A 69 -23.57 -3.74 -8.00
CA VAL A 69 -23.46 -2.44 -7.31
C VAL A 69 -24.81 -1.73 -7.17
N GLY A 70 -25.90 -2.41 -7.55
CA GLY A 70 -27.27 -1.88 -7.54
C GLY A 70 -27.64 -1.21 -8.87
N GLU A 71 -28.76 -0.50 -8.88
CA GLU A 71 -29.16 0.36 -10.00
C GLU A 71 -28.54 1.75 -9.77
N LEU A 72 -27.46 2.05 -10.49
CA LEU A 72 -26.77 3.33 -10.42
C LEU A 72 -27.10 4.18 -11.64
N THR A 73 -26.96 5.48 -11.46
CA THR A 73 -27.12 6.50 -12.50
C THR A 73 -25.95 7.46 -12.41
N ALA A 74 -25.74 8.25 -13.47
CA ALA A 74 -24.66 9.22 -13.49
C ALA A 74 -24.79 10.23 -12.34
N SER A 75 -23.78 10.27 -11.48
CA SER A 75 -23.63 11.29 -10.44
C SER A 75 -22.96 12.55 -11.00
N PRO A 76 -23.34 13.75 -10.54
CA PRO A 76 -22.65 14.99 -10.89
C PRO A 76 -21.23 15.09 -10.32
N SER A 77 -20.88 14.31 -9.29
CA SER A 77 -19.58 14.38 -8.61
C SER A 77 -18.52 13.52 -9.28
N SER A 78 -18.80 12.23 -9.44
CA SER A 78 -17.86 11.23 -10.00
C SER A 78 -18.61 9.95 -10.39
N ASN A 79 -18.07 9.23 -11.38
CA ASN A 79 -18.65 8.00 -11.93
C ASN A 79 -17.51 7.04 -12.25
N GLU A 80 -16.96 6.43 -11.21
CA GLU A 80 -15.80 5.57 -11.28
C GLU A 80 -15.88 4.43 -10.28
N ALA A 81 -15.04 3.43 -10.51
CA ALA A 81 -14.79 2.36 -9.56
C ALA A 81 -13.28 2.15 -9.44
N THR A 82 -12.80 2.01 -8.20
CA THR A 82 -11.44 1.55 -7.92
C THR A 82 -11.47 0.18 -7.27
N GLY A 83 -10.85 -0.79 -7.92
CA GLY A 83 -10.72 -2.16 -7.44
C GLY A 83 -9.41 -2.40 -6.70
N PHE A 84 -9.46 -3.22 -5.66
CA PHE A 84 -8.34 -3.65 -4.83
C PHE A 84 -8.37 -5.18 -4.65
N THR A 85 -7.22 -5.83 -4.77
CA THR A 85 -7.05 -7.27 -4.54
C THR A 85 -5.59 -7.54 -4.17
N ASN A 86 -5.30 -8.65 -3.48
CA ASN A 86 -3.91 -9.05 -3.23
C ASN A 86 -3.12 -9.17 -4.54
N HIS A 87 -1.80 -8.97 -4.47
CA HIS A 87 -0.84 -9.16 -5.56
C HIS A 87 -1.09 -8.39 -6.88
N ARG A 88 -2.10 -7.52 -6.97
CA ARG A 88 -2.37 -6.71 -8.16
C ARG A 88 -2.44 -5.23 -7.76
N PRO A 89 -1.91 -4.31 -8.57
CA PRO A 89 -2.02 -2.88 -8.27
C PRO A 89 -3.48 -2.43 -8.28
N ALA A 90 -3.78 -1.36 -7.56
CA ALA A 90 -5.12 -0.78 -7.53
C ALA A 90 -5.59 -0.39 -8.95
N ARG A 91 -6.81 -0.79 -9.32
CA ARG A 91 -7.33 -0.62 -10.68
C ARG A 91 -8.44 0.43 -10.71
N TYR A 92 -8.16 1.54 -11.39
CA TYR A 92 -9.16 2.55 -11.73
C TYR A 92 -9.97 2.11 -12.96
N THR A 93 -11.28 2.35 -12.94
CA THR A 93 -12.20 2.12 -14.06
C THR A 93 -13.22 3.25 -14.12
N ALA A 94 -13.32 3.93 -15.27
CA ALA A 94 -14.42 4.87 -15.50
C ALA A 94 -15.72 4.08 -15.71
N THR A 95 -16.79 4.48 -15.03
CA THR A 95 -18.07 3.78 -15.03
C THR A 95 -19.19 4.77 -15.29
N PRO A 96 -19.36 5.27 -16.53
CA PRO A 96 -20.40 6.23 -16.86
C PRO A 96 -21.80 5.60 -16.75
N TRP A 97 -22.30 5.50 -15.52
CA TRP A 97 -23.59 4.89 -15.18
C TRP A 97 -24.74 5.55 -15.95
N THR A 98 -25.70 4.74 -16.38
CA THR A 98 -26.88 5.13 -17.17
C THR A 98 -28.15 4.73 -16.42
N ASN A 99 -29.34 4.92 -17.02
CA ASN A 99 -30.58 4.41 -16.41
C ASN A 99 -30.86 2.94 -16.79
N ASN A 100 -29.93 2.26 -17.48
CA ASN A 100 -30.04 0.87 -17.89
C ASN A 100 -29.03 0.01 -17.11
N ASP A 101 -29.16 -1.31 -17.23
CA ASP A 101 -28.15 -2.24 -16.71
C ASP A 101 -26.79 -2.04 -17.38
N ASP A 102 -25.84 -1.56 -16.60
CA ASP A 102 -24.47 -1.34 -17.01
C ASP A 102 -23.55 -2.47 -16.56
N THR A 103 -22.56 -2.76 -17.42
CA THR A 103 -21.53 -3.76 -17.14
C THR A 103 -20.18 -3.20 -17.52
N PHE A 104 -19.32 -3.00 -16.53
CA PHE A 104 -17.96 -2.53 -16.74
C PHE A 104 -16.95 -3.62 -16.39
N ASN A 105 -15.92 -3.77 -17.23
CA ASN A 105 -14.85 -4.72 -16.99
C ASN A 105 -13.73 -4.06 -16.18
N VAL A 106 -13.40 -4.66 -15.04
CA VAL A 106 -12.25 -4.31 -14.22
C VAL A 106 -11.17 -5.36 -14.44
N ASN A 107 -10.18 -5.01 -15.26
CA ASN A 107 -9.04 -5.87 -15.56
C ASN A 107 -7.82 -5.45 -14.74
N PHE A 108 -7.47 -6.24 -13.73
CA PHE A 108 -6.29 -5.99 -12.92
C PHE A 108 -5.01 -6.23 -13.72
N GLN A 109 -3.98 -5.40 -13.48
CA GLN A 109 -2.67 -5.57 -14.12
C GLN A 109 -1.80 -6.60 -13.37
N ALA A 110 -0.70 -7.03 -13.98
CA ALA A 110 0.30 -7.83 -13.29
C ALA A 110 0.88 -7.08 -12.08
N ARG A 111 1.35 -7.83 -11.07
CA ARG A 111 2.04 -7.27 -9.89
C ARG A 111 3.21 -6.40 -10.31
N ILE A 112 3.28 -5.17 -9.81
CA ILE A 112 4.41 -4.27 -10.11
C ILE A 112 5.67 -4.80 -9.44
N GLN A 113 6.75 -4.85 -10.21
CA GLN A 113 8.06 -5.33 -9.77
C GLN A 113 8.95 -4.13 -9.47
N VAL A 114 9.35 -3.97 -8.20
CA VAL A 114 10.18 -2.85 -7.73
C VAL A 114 11.62 -3.35 -7.59
N PRO A 115 12.53 -3.06 -8.55
CA PRO A 115 13.93 -3.43 -8.41
C PRO A 115 14.62 -2.56 -7.37
N VAL A 116 15.43 -3.18 -6.52
CA VAL A 116 16.08 -2.50 -5.38
C VAL A 116 17.60 -2.66 -5.44
N THR A 117 18.31 -1.59 -5.15
CA THR A 117 19.74 -1.61 -4.82
C THR A 117 19.92 -1.06 -3.41
N VAL A 118 20.50 -1.87 -2.53
CA VAL A 118 20.89 -1.49 -1.17
C VAL A 118 22.38 -1.19 -1.15
N TRP A 119 22.75 -0.02 -0.64
CA TRP A 119 24.13 0.42 -0.45
C TRP A 119 24.44 0.42 1.03
N ILE A 120 25.35 -0.46 1.48
CA ILE A 120 25.79 -0.49 2.88
C ILE A 120 27.02 0.39 3.02
N ILE A 121 26.86 1.59 3.58
CA ILE A 121 27.92 2.61 3.68
C ILE A 121 28.69 2.45 4.99
N LYS A 122 27.99 2.13 6.09
CA LYS A 122 28.63 1.91 7.40
C LYS A 122 28.53 0.45 7.84
N GLY A 123 29.66 -0.14 8.21
CA GLY A 123 29.74 -1.55 8.62
C GLY A 123 29.46 -1.84 10.11
N PRO A 124 29.55 -3.12 10.51
CA PRO A 124 30.04 -4.25 9.72
C PRO A 124 29.11 -4.65 8.56
N PHE A 125 29.67 -4.84 7.35
CA PHE A 125 28.88 -5.08 6.12
C PHE A 125 27.87 -6.23 6.26
N ASN A 126 28.32 -7.41 6.71
CA ASN A 126 27.45 -8.58 6.80
C ASN A 126 26.25 -8.35 7.74
N GLN A 127 26.46 -7.68 8.88
CA GLN A 127 25.37 -7.39 9.82
C GLN A 127 24.34 -6.44 9.21
N GLN A 128 24.79 -5.38 8.54
CA GLN A 128 23.90 -4.40 7.93
C GLN A 128 23.21 -4.94 6.67
N ARG A 129 23.87 -5.81 5.90
CA ARG A 129 23.25 -6.57 4.81
C ARG A 129 22.10 -7.43 5.34
N ASP A 130 22.34 -8.21 6.38
CA ASP A 130 21.33 -9.12 6.93
C ASP A 130 20.14 -8.31 7.49
N HIS A 131 20.41 -7.19 8.16
CA HIS A 131 19.37 -6.25 8.63
C HIS A 131 18.55 -5.65 7.47
N ALA A 132 19.20 -5.17 6.40
CA ALA A 132 18.48 -4.63 5.25
C ALA A 132 17.60 -5.68 4.54
N ILE A 133 18.03 -6.95 4.54
CA ILE A 133 17.23 -8.07 4.00
C ILE A 133 15.99 -8.30 4.87
N GLU A 134 16.13 -8.35 6.19
CA GLU A 134 14.98 -8.52 7.11
C GLU A 134 13.97 -7.39 6.98
N ALA A 135 14.43 -6.13 6.90
CA ALA A 135 13.56 -4.98 6.63
C ALA A 135 12.78 -5.13 5.31
N CYS A 136 13.42 -5.66 4.26
CA CYS A 136 12.76 -5.92 2.98
C CYS A 136 11.75 -7.09 3.05
N ILE A 137 12.05 -8.13 3.84
CA ILE A 137 11.11 -9.24 4.08
C ILE A 137 9.89 -8.72 4.84
N ARG A 138 10.08 -7.95 5.91
CA ARG A 138 8.99 -7.34 6.68
C ARG A 138 8.13 -6.42 5.82
N THR A 139 8.75 -5.55 5.02
CA THR A 139 8.06 -4.68 4.08
C THR A 139 7.23 -5.48 3.07
N SER A 140 7.80 -6.55 2.50
CA SER A 140 7.08 -7.42 1.56
C SER A 140 5.89 -8.12 2.21
N ALA A 141 6.03 -8.52 3.48
CA ALA A 141 4.94 -9.15 4.23
C ALA A 141 3.78 -8.17 4.46
N ILE A 142 4.08 -6.92 4.86
CA ILE A 142 3.08 -5.85 5.01
C ILE A 142 2.37 -5.62 3.67
N TRP A 143 3.11 -5.33 2.60
CA TRP A 143 2.52 -5.10 1.27
C TRP A 143 1.66 -6.25 0.75
N ASN A 144 2.03 -7.48 1.11
CA ASN A 144 1.27 -8.65 0.73
C ASN A 144 -0.07 -8.74 1.47
N ALA A 145 -0.06 -8.50 2.78
CA ALA A 145 -1.27 -8.47 3.61
C ALA A 145 -2.20 -7.33 3.17
N GLU A 146 -1.63 -6.15 2.95
CA GLU A 146 -2.34 -4.90 2.68
C GLU A 146 -2.61 -4.67 1.19
N ARG A 147 -2.64 -5.73 0.37
CA ARG A 147 -3.07 -5.69 -1.04
C ARG A 147 -2.35 -4.63 -1.89
N MET A 148 -1.12 -4.28 -1.53
CA MET A 148 -0.37 -3.20 -2.18
C MET A 148 -0.10 -3.47 -3.66
N GLY A 149 -0.14 -4.73 -4.10
CA GLY A 149 -0.01 -5.04 -5.53
C GLY A 149 1.38 -4.80 -6.11
N VAL A 150 2.38 -4.64 -5.25
CA VAL A 150 3.79 -4.49 -5.57
C VAL A 150 4.59 -5.62 -4.93
N ALA A 151 5.78 -5.89 -5.44
CA ALA A 151 6.76 -6.74 -4.79
C ALA A 151 8.16 -6.27 -5.12
N PHE A 152 9.10 -6.53 -4.20
CA PHE A 152 10.50 -6.43 -4.57
C PHE A 152 10.82 -7.44 -5.66
N SER A 153 11.51 -6.93 -6.68
CA SER A 153 12.15 -7.75 -7.70
C SER A 153 13.66 -7.65 -7.51
N GLN A 154 14.44 -8.16 -8.48
CA GLN A 154 15.91 -8.10 -8.56
C GLN A 154 16.54 -7.33 -7.38
N PHE A 155 17.01 -8.05 -6.37
CA PHE A 155 17.53 -7.44 -5.14
C PHE A 155 19.06 -7.46 -5.19
N ARG A 156 19.70 -6.30 -5.02
CA ARG A 156 21.15 -6.17 -5.02
C ARG A 156 21.59 -5.48 -3.74
N VAL A 157 22.62 -6.02 -3.09
CA VAL A 157 23.28 -5.36 -1.97
C VAL A 157 24.73 -5.12 -2.35
N ILE A 158 25.17 -3.88 -2.22
CA ILE A 158 26.52 -3.42 -2.54
C ILE A 158 27.22 -3.05 -1.23
N ASP A 159 28.42 -3.59 -1.05
CA ASP A 159 29.32 -3.19 0.04
C ASP A 159 30.04 -1.91 -0.35
N ALA A 160 29.61 -0.78 0.22
CA ALA A 160 30.26 0.51 0.08
C ALA A 160 31.10 0.86 1.33
N THR A 161 31.32 -0.08 2.25
CA THR A 161 32.01 0.22 3.52
C THR A 161 33.50 0.52 3.37
N ALA A 162 34.09 0.11 2.25
CA ALA A 162 35.46 0.41 1.86
C ALA A 162 35.58 1.54 0.82
N ASP A 163 34.46 2.18 0.45
CA ASP A 163 34.48 3.32 -0.45
C ASP A 163 35.24 4.49 0.22
N PRO A 164 36.23 5.12 -0.45
CA PRO A 164 36.99 6.23 0.13
C PRO A 164 36.14 7.41 0.59
N GLN A 165 34.95 7.60 0.02
CA GLN A 165 34.02 8.69 0.35
C GLN A 165 32.96 8.26 1.38
N ALA A 166 32.90 6.98 1.77
CA ALA A 166 31.89 6.47 2.70
C ALA A 166 31.83 7.23 4.03
N SER A 167 32.99 7.64 4.57
CA SER A 167 33.05 8.36 5.85
C SER A 167 32.34 9.71 5.82
N ASP A 168 32.27 10.36 4.66
CA ASP A 168 31.60 11.66 4.49
C ASP A 168 30.07 11.51 4.55
N HIS A 169 29.58 10.28 4.37
CA HIS A 169 28.16 9.93 4.30
C HIS A 169 27.69 9.05 5.47
N PHE A 170 28.48 8.90 6.53
CA PHE A 170 28.04 8.16 7.72
C PHE A 170 26.86 8.82 8.43
N ALA A 171 26.77 10.15 8.41
CA ALA A 171 25.66 10.90 8.98
C ALA A 171 24.88 11.58 7.87
N PHE A 172 23.61 11.20 7.72
CA PHE A 172 22.68 11.88 6.84
C PHE A 172 21.93 12.97 7.63
N PRO A 173 21.99 14.25 7.22
CA PRO A 173 21.34 15.35 7.94
C PRO A 173 19.81 15.28 7.85
N ASN A 174 19.13 16.08 8.68
CA ASN A 174 17.67 16.21 8.63
C ASN A 174 17.19 16.97 7.40
N GLY A 175 15.99 16.62 6.92
CA GLY A 175 15.07 17.55 6.29
C GLY A 175 14.94 17.41 4.78
N ASP A 176 13.94 18.09 4.22
CA ASP A 176 13.78 18.41 2.79
C ASP A 176 14.93 19.30 2.28
N VAL A 177 16.17 18.83 2.42
CA VAL A 177 17.39 19.54 2.01
C VAL A 177 17.57 19.60 0.49
N GLY A 178 16.57 19.12 -0.25
CA GLY A 178 16.56 19.04 -1.70
C GLY A 178 17.79 18.30 -2.22
N ASP A 179 18.14 18.55 -3.47
CA ASP A 179 19.20 17.80 -4.14
C ASP A 179 20.61 18.06 -3.57
N SER A 180 20.77 19.08 -2.71
CA SER A 180 22.08 19.46 -2.15
C SER A 180 22.74 18.37 -1.28
N VAL A 181 21.95 17.48 -0.68
CA VAL A 181 22.45 16.35 0.13
C VAL A 181 22.29 15.02 -0.60
N TRP A 182 21.20 14.85 -1.36
CA TRP A 182 20.97 13.62 -2.12
C TRP A 182 21.97 13.44 -3.26
N LYS A 183 22.39 14.53 -3.91
CA LYS A 183 23.34 14.48 -5.03
C LYS A 183 24.73 13.97 -4.62
N PRO A 184 25.39 14.50 -3.58
CA PRO A 184 26.65 13.95 -3.09
C PRO A 184 26.56 12.44 -2.82
N LEU A 185 25.49 11.98 -2.16
CA LEU A 185 25.29 10.56 -1.88
C LEU A 185 25.22 9.70 -3.17
N ARG A 186 24.55 10.19 -4.22
CA ARG A 186 24.49 9.51 -5.52
C ARG A 186 25.83 9.49 -6.25
N ASP A 187 26.52 10.63 -6.25
CA ASP A 187 27.75 10.83 -7.01
C ASP A 187 28.93 10.10 -6.36
N ASP A 188 29.01 10.14 -5.02
CA ASP A 188 30.14 9.62 -4.26
C ASP A 188 30.02 8.12 -3.97
N ILE A 189 28.82 7.65 -3.58
CA ILE A 189 28.60 6.24 -3.23
C ILE A 189 28.05 5.44 -4.40
N GLY A 190 27.07 6.01 -5.09
CA GLY A 190 26.48 5.41 -6.28
C GLY A 190 24.96 5.52 -6.32
N PHE A 191 24.43 5.34 -7.53
CA PHE A 191 23.01 5.34 -7.81
C PHE A 191 22.74 4.45 -9.02
N THR A 192 21.78 3.54 -8.92
CA THR A 192 21.35 2.74 -10.06
C THR A 192 20.04 3.29 -10.62
N VAL A 193 20.08 3.83 -11.82
CA VAL A 193 18.92 4.36 -12.54
C VAL A 193 17.85 3.27 -12.73
N GLY A 194 16.58 3.65 -12.59
CA GLY A 194 15.44 2.73 -12.75
C GLY A 194 15.26 1.76 -11.57
N ARG A 195 15.85 2.05 -10.41
CA ARG A 195 15.74 1.25 -9.18
C ARG A 195 15.49 2.14 -7.98
N LEU A 196 14.89 1.56 -6.95
CA LEU A 196 14.89 2.14 -5.62
C LEU A 196 16.26 1.95 -5.00
N ASN A 197 16.93 3.04 -4.64
CA ASN A 197 18.25 3.04 -4.02
C ASN A 197 18.11 3.31 -2.52
N ILE A 198 18.51 2.34 -1.70
CA ILE A 198 18.39 2.43 -0.24
C ILE A 198 19.79 2.44 0.36
N TYR A 199 20.12 3.49 1.10
CA TYR A 199 21.44 3.70 1.68
C TYR A 199 21.40 3.43 3.19
N TRP A 200 22.20 2.48 3.67
CA TRP A 200 22.35 2.20 5.11
C TRP A 200 23.57 2.95 5.66
N VAL A 201 23.30 3.94 6.50
CA VAL A 201 24.29 4.86 7.09
C VAL A 201 24.37 4.68 8.61
N ASP A 202 25.28 5.39 9.27
CA ASP A 202 25.38 5.35 10.74
C ASP A 202 24.18 6.01 11.40
N THR A 203 23.89 7.26 11.01
CA THR A 203 22.78 8.03 11.57
C THR A 203 22.02 8.80 10.50
N VAL A 204 20.72 8.94 10.71
CA VAL A 204 19.84 9.84 9.97
C VAL A 204 19.29 10.85 10.98
N ASN A 205 19.50 12.13 10.73
CA ASN A 205 19.17 13.20 11.69
C ASN A 205 19.75 12.94 13.10
N GLY A 206 21.00 12.49 13.16
CA GLY A 206 21.70 12.17 14.41
C GLY A 206 21.21 10.92 15.15
N SER A 207 20.22 10.20 14.62
CA SER A 207 19.67 8.98 15.21
C SER A 207 20.06 7.74 14.40
N THR A 208 20.40 6.64 15.10
CA THR A 208 20.66 5.35 14.45
C THR A 208 19.37 4.60 14.07
N THR A 209 18.20 5.05 14.52
CA THR A 209 16.92 4.34 14.38
C THR A 209 15.92 5.05 13.48
N THR A 210 16.37 6.06 12.73
CA THR A 210 15.54 6.91 11.87
C THR A 210 15.83 6.60 10.40
N GLY A 211 14.84 6.82 9.54
CA GLY A 211 14.94 6.76 8.09
C GLY A 211 14.55 8.10 7.48
N TRP A 212 14.82 8.26 6.19
CA TRP A 212 14.33 9.39 5.42
C TRP A 212 14.18 9.03 3.94
N SER A 213 13.09 9.47 3.34
CA SER A 213 12.82 9.35 1.91
C SER A 213 12.85 10.72 1.23
N ASN A 214 13.39 10.77 0.01
CA ASN A 214 13.35 12.00 -0.78
C ASN A 214 12.06 12.20 -1.58
N PHE A 215 11.00 11.44 -1.25
CA PHE A 215 9.77 11.33 -2.06
C PHE A 215 10.05 10.89 -3.51
N GLY A 216 11.15 10.15 -3.70
CA GLY A 216 11.65 9.69 -4.99
C GLY A 216 12.39 8.36 -4.84
N PRO A 217 13.32 8.03 -5.75
CA PRO A 217 13.96 6.72 -5.78
C PRO A 217 15.09 6.55 -4.76
N GLN A 218 15.21 7.44 -3.76
CA GLN A 218 16.28 7.37 -2.76
C GLN A 218 15.73 7.37 -1.34
N ILE A 219 16.22 6.43 -0.55
CA ILE A 219 15.90 6.30 0.88
C ILE A 219 17.21 6.16 1.63
N VAL A 220 17.34 6.82 2.78
CA VAL A 220 18.41 6.55 3.74
C VAL A 220 17.85 5.93 5.01
N MET A 221 18.51 4.91 5.51
CA MET A 221 18.16 4.18 6.73
C MET A 221 19.33 4.26 7.72
N GLY A 222 19.03 4.55 8.99
CA GLY A 222 19.99 4.41 10.08
C GLY A 222 20.34 2.94 10.35
N ARG A 223 21.53 2.69 10.89
CA ARG A 223 22.05 1.32 11.07
C ARG A 223 21.27 0.40 12.03
N ASN A 224 20.41 0.97 12.89
CA ASN A 224 19.67 0.30 13.97
C ASN A 224 18.15 0.56 13.88
N THR A 225 17.62 0.81 12.68
CA THR A 225 16.17 0.97 12.48
C THR A 225 15.39 -0.29 12.83
N GLY A 226 14.09 -0.15 13.11
CA GLY A 226 13.18 -1.31 13.11
C GLY A 226 12.92 -1.81 11.68
N ASP A 227 12.65 -3.10 11.52
CA ASP A 227 12.45 -3.72 10.20
C ASP A 227 11.25 -3.12 9.44
N GLU A 228 10.24 -2.65 10.18
CA GLU A 228 9.03 -2.03 9.63
C GLU A 228 9.22 -0.59 9.16
N LEU A 229 10.29 0.09 9.60
CA LEU A 229 10.55 1.48 9.21
C LEU A 229 10.82 1.60 7.70
N LEU A 230 11.41 0.60 7.06
CA LEU A 230 11.62 0.66 5.62
C LEU A 230 10.29 0.79 4.85
N SER A 231 9.23 0.12 5.31
CA SER A 231 7.92 0.24 4.69
C SER A 231 7.35 1.66 4.80
N HIS A 232 7.68 2.40 5.87
CA HIS A 232 7.32 3.81 6.05
C HIS A 232 8.03 4.69 5.01
N GLU A 233 9.35 4.55 4.89
CA GLU A 233 10.14 5.36 3.96
C GLU A 233 9.79 5.08 2.50
N ILE A 234 9.47 3.83 2.16
CA ILE A 234 8.98 3.51 0.82
C ILE A 234 7.56 4.06 0.62
N GLY A 235 6.73 4.11 1.67
CA GLY A 235 5.46 4.83 1.62
C GLY A 235 5.63 6.27 1.14
N HIS A 236 6.62 7.00 1.66
CA HIS A 236 6.96 8.33 1.14
C HIS A 236 7.43 8.33 -0.32
N ALA A 237 8.22 7.34 -0.74
CA ALA A 237 8.59 7.19 -2.16
C ALA A 237 7.36 6.90 -3.05
N PHE A 238 6.29 6.36 -2.47
CA PHE A 238 4.99 6.20 -3.12
C PHE A 238 4.05 7.40 -2.88
N SER A 239 4.58 8.60 -2.63
CA SER A 239 3.81 9.83 -2.40
C SER A 239 2.89 9.82 -1.16
N LEU A 240 3.06 8.87 -0.23
CA LEU A 240 2.28 8.87 1.00
C LEU A 240 2.85 9.86 2.00
N THR A 241 1.96 10.51 2.76
CA THR A 241 2.32 11.47 3.81
C THR A 241 1.93 10.95 5.18
N HIS A 242 2.50 11.56 6.23
CA HIS A 242 2.26 11.15 7.61
C HIS A 242 0.79 11.25 8.01
N THR A 243 0.34 10.31 8.85
CA THR A 243 -1.06 10.22 9.35
C THR A 243 -1.25 10.78 10.77
N ASN A 244 -0.28 11.53 11.27
CA ASN A 244 -0.25 11.99 12.65
C ASN A 244 -1.46 12.86 13.03
N GLY A 245 -2.05 12.54 14.18
CA GLY A 245 -3.15 13.33 14.76
C GLY A 245 -4.50 13.12 14.07
N VAL A 246 -4.61 12.16 13.15
CA VAL A 246 -5.84 11.85 12.43
C VAL A 246 -6.58 10.74 13.18
N ALA A 247 -7.86 10.98 13.49
CA ALA A 247 -8.63 10.18 14.44
C ALA A 247 -8.74 8.69 14.08
N ASN A 248 -8.75 8.37 12.78
CA ASN A 248 -8.90 7.01 12.27
C ASN A 248 -7.57 6.35 11.92
N PHE A 249 -6.45 6.86 12.42
CA PHE A 249 -5.14 6.23 12.32
C PHE A 249 -4.50 6.06 13.70
N ASP A 250 -3.70 5.01 13.84
CA ASP A 250 -2.88 4.78 15.03
C ASP A 250 -1.43 4.44 14.62
N GLN A 251 -0.62 4.04 15.59
CA GLN A 251 0.79 3.70 15.36
C GLN A 251 0.98 2.47 14.49
N THR A 252 -0.03 1.64 14.27
CA THR A 252 0.08 0.45 13.42
C THR A 252 -0.07 0.76 11.94
N ASN A 253 -0.46 1.98 11.54
CA ASN A 253 -0.40 2.41 10.15
C ASN A 253 1.06 2.65 9.70
N ILE A 254 1.41 2.24 8.48
CA ILE A 254 2.79 2.42 8.00
C ILE A 254 3.23 3.88 7.95
N MET A 255 2.31 4.83 7.78
CA MET A 255 2.65 6.25 7.65
C MET A 255 2.61 7.00 8.99
N HIS A 256 2.45 6.32 10.12
CA HIS A 256 2.65 6.97 11.41
C HIS A 256 4.14 7.29 11.60
N ASN A 257 4.50 8.54 11.90
CA ASN A 257 5.90 8.99 11.95
C ASN A 257 6.75 8.36 13.07
N ALA A 258 6.12 8.00 14.19
CA ALA A 258 6.77 7.49 15.39
C ALA A 258 6.11 6.18 15.78
N SER A 259 6.59 5.09 15.20
CA SER A 259 6.09 3.74 15.45
C SER A 259 7.20 2.71 15.28
N ASN A 260 7.05 1.59 15.97
CA ASN A 260 7.82 0.36 15.77
C ASN A 260 6.91 -0.87 15.58
N THR A 261 5.61 -0.66 15.32
CA THR A 261 4.59 -1.70 15.18
C THR A 261 3.76 -1.49 13.92
N ARG A 262 4.38 -0.97 12.85
CA ARG A 262 3.71 -0.72 11.58
C ARG A 262 3.32 -2.03 10.91
N GLU A 263 2.06 -2.10 10.50
CA GLU A 263 1.39 -3.33 10.08
C GLU A 263 0.43 -3.11 8.90
N PHE A 264 -0.25 -1.95 8.81
CA PHE A 264 -1.35 -1.77 7.86
C PHE A 264 -1.24 -0.55 6.93
N ILE A 265 -1.92 -0.63 5.78
CA ILE A 265 -2.08 0.43 4.77
C ILE A 265 -3.54 0.44 4.31
N THR A 266 -4.20 1.60 4.34
CA THR A 266 -5.61 1.72 3.95
C THR A 266 -5.81 1.77 2.44
N GLU A 267 -7.00 1.46 1.94
CA GLU A 267 -7.33 1.61 0.50
C GLU A 267 -7.16 3.04 0.01
N GLY A 268 -7.44 4.04 0.86
CA GLY A 268 -7.17 5.45 0.55
C GLY A 268 -5.68 5.74 0.31
N GLN A 269 -4.79 5.13 1.09
CA GLN A 269 -3.35 5.21 0.89
C GLN A 269 -2.93 4.41 -0.35
N LEU A 270 -3.45 3.20 -0.55
CA LEU A 270 -3.17 2.40 -1.76
C LEU A 270 -3.54 3.16 -3.03
N PHE A 271 -4.71 3.81 -3.05
CA PHE A 271 -5.13 4.65 -4.18
C PHE A 271 -4.08 5.71 -4.50
N ARG A 272 -3.63 6.48 -3.50
CA ARG A 272 -2.61 7.52 -3.66
C ARG A 272 -1.30 6.94 -4.17
N ALA A 273 -0.82 5.87 -3.54
CA ALA A 273 0.42 5.23 -3.93
C ALA A 273 0.46 4.81 -5.40
N HIS A 274 -0.67 4.32 -5.94
CA HIS A 274 -0.77 3.84 -7.31
C HIS A 274 -1.17 4.92 -8.32
N LEU A 275 -1.97 5.91 -7.96
CA LEU A 275 -2.47 6.91 -8.92
C LEU A 275 -1.65 8.20 -8.91
N ASP A 276 -0.95 8.52 -7.84
CA ASP A 276 -0.21 9.78 -7.76
C ASP A 276 0.90 9.82 -8.82
N PRO A 277 0.96 10.86 -9.67
CA PRO A 277 1.94 10.93 -10.75
C PRO A 277 3.39 11.02 -10.23
N ASP A 278 3.60 11.54 -9.02
CA ASP A 278 4.92 11.72 -8.42
C ASP A 278 5.40 10.47 -7.66
N SER A 279 4.50 9.50 -7.42
CA SER A 279 4.87 8.21 -6.83
C SER A 279 5.89 7.52 -7.74
N ILE A 280 6.94 6.93 -7.17
CA ILE A 280 7.95 6.23 -7.98
C ILE A 280 7.35 5.08 -8.81
N LEU A 281 6.17 4.56 -8.44
CA LEU A 281 5.43 3.60 -9.27
C LEU A 281 5.14 4.16 -10.66
N ASN A 282 4.75 5.42 -10.75
CA ASN A 282 4.44 6.09 -12.00
C ASN A 282 5.66 6.82 -12.56
N LEU A 283 6.37 7.59 -11.73
CA LEU A 283 7.49 8.42 -12.16
C LEU A 283 8.70 7.62 -12.65
N VAL A 284 9.04 6.53 -11.96
CA VAL A 284 10.26 5.74 -12.27
C VAL A 284 9.92 4.48 -13.05
N TYR A 285 8.85 3.77 -12.66
CA TYR A 285 8.51 2.48 -13.25
C TYR A 285 7.46 2.56 -14.35
N GLY A 286 6.85 3.74 -14.57
CA GLY A 286 5.83 3.93 -15.60
C GLY A 286 4.71 2.91 -15.49
N ALA A 287 4.29 2.56 -14.27
CA ALA A 287 3.42 1.41 -14.01
C ALA A 287 2.02 1.52 -14.65
N ARG A 288 1.65 2.70 -15.15
CA ARG A 288 0.31 3.05 -15.63
C ARG A 288 0.33 3.70 -17.01
N PRO A 289 0.92 3.05 -18.03
CA PRO A 289 1.02 3.64 -19.35
C PRO A 289 -0.37 3.77 -19.99
N GLY A 290 -0.78 5.00 -20.30
CA GLY A 290 -2.08 5.29 -20.91
C GLY A 290 -3.27 5.17 -19.95
N GLU A 291 -3.02 4.95 -18.65
CA GLU A 291 -4.05 5.05 -17.62
C GLU A 291 -4.01 6.42 -16.96
N ILE A 292 -5.08 6.77 -16.25
CA ILE A 292 -5.14 8.01 -15.48
C ILE A 292 -4.19 7.95 -14.27
N THR A 293 -3.50 9.07 -14.04
CA THR A 293 -2.88 9.40 -12.76
C THR A 293 -3.65 10.56 -12.13
N ARG A 294 -3.63 10.64 -10.81
CA ARG A 294 -4.37 11.62 -10.03
C ARG A 294 -3.56 12.04 -8.82
N ASN A 295 -3.20 13.31 -8.74
CA ASN A 295 -2.60 13.89 -7.54
C ASN A 295 -3.70 14.10 -6.50
N CYS A 296 -3.61 13.36 -5.40
CA CYS A 296 -4.57 13.39 -4.32
C CYS A 296 -3.88 13.86 -3.04
N GLY A 297 -4.39 14.97 -2.48
CA GLY A 297 -3.97 15.43 -1.16
C GLY A 297 -4.30 14.41 -0.05
N PHE A 298 -3.88 14.70 1.17
CA PHE A 298 -4.12 13.81 2.32
C PHE A 298 -5.61 13.59 2.60
N ASN A 299 -6.41 14.65 2.51
CA ASN A 299 -7.86 14.58 2.66
C ASN A 299 -8.50 14.06 1.37
N GLY A 300 -9.68 13.46 1.48
CA GLY A 300 -10.48 13.05 0.34
C GLY A 300 -11.08 14.22 -0.43
N SER A 301 -11.59 13.89 -1.60
CA SER A 301 -12.36 14.77 -2.47
C SER A 301 -13.33 13.92 -3.29
N SER A 302 -14.17 14.54 -4.12
CA SER A 302 -15.04 13.79 -5.03
C SER A 302 -14.28 12.94 -6.06
N LEU A 303 -12.96 13.07 -6.15
CA LEU A 303 -12.10 12.28 -7.03
C LEU A 303 -11.03 11.51 -6.25
N CYS A 304 -11.00 11.59 -4.92
CA CYS A 304 -9.96 10.92 -4.15
C CYS A 304 -10.60 10.34 -2.91
N PRO A 305 -10.52 9.01 -2.70
CA PRO A 305 -10.92 8.44 -1.43
C PRO A 305 -10.22 9.16 -0.27
N ASP A 306 -10.90 9.31 0.86
CA ASP A 306 -10.21 9.75 2.08
C ASP A 306 -9.01 8.84 2.38
N SER A 307 -7.94 9.38 2.94
CA SER A 307 -6.74 8.57 3.22
C SER A 307 -7.03 7.44 4.20
N ASP A 308 -7.99 7.59 5.10
CA ASP A 308 -8.41 6.59 6.08
C ASP A 308 -9.55 5.66 5.59
N ARG A 309 -9.89 5.71 4.30
CA ARG A 309 -10.92 4.85 3.69
C ARG A 309 -10.50 3.39 3.73
N ARG A 310 -11.39 2.53 4.23
CA ARG A 310 -11.16 1.10 4.50
C ARG A 310 -12.27 0.21 3.98
N LEU A 311 -11.92 -0.72 3.11
CA LEU A 311 -12.82 -1.81 2.67
C LEU A 311 -12.73 -3.03 3.59
N TRP A 312 -11.54 -3.33 4.09
CA TRP A 312 -11.32 -4.37 5.09
C TRP A 312 -10.97 -3.72 6.43
N ALA A 313 -11.30 -4.40 7.52
CA ALA A 313 -10.91 -3.94 8.85
C ALA A 313 -9.42 -4.27 9.07
N ASP A 314 -8.64 -3.25 9.41
CA ASP A 314 -7.19 -3.37 9.65
C ASP A 314 -6.82 -2.71 10.98
N GLY A 315 -5.91 -3.34 11.72
CA GLY A 315 -5.52 -2.90 13.07
C GLY A 315 -6.71 -2.90 14.04
N ALA A 316 -6.94 -1.75 14.69
CA ALA A 316 -8.05 -1.56 15.62
C ALA A 316 -9.32 -0.94 14.99
N PHE A 317 -9.29 -0.59 13.70
CA PHE A 317 -10.34 0.17 13.04
C PHE A 317 -11.22 -0.72 12.16
N SER A 318 -12.53 -0.47 12.13
CA SER A 318 -13.44 -1.17 11.24
C SER A 318 -13.32 -0.67 9.80
N ALA A 319 -13.84 -1.46 8.86
CA ALA A 319 -14.21 -0.92 7.55
C ALA A 319 -15.16 0.28 7.73
N ASN A 320 -15.06 1.27 6.84
CA ASN A 320 -15.84 2.50 6.89
C ASN A 320 -16.42 2.85 5.52
#